data_AF-A0A496QNT4-F1
#
_entry.id   AF-A0A496QNT4-F1
#
_cell.length_a   1.000
_cell.length_b   1.000
_cell.length_c   1.000
_cell.angle_alpha   90.00
_cell.angle_beta   90.00
_cell.angle_gamma   90.00
#
_symmetry.space_group_name_H-M   'P 1'
#
loop_
_entity.id
_entity.type
_entity.pdbx_description
1 polymer ?
#
loop_
_entity_poly.entity_id
_entity_poly.type
_entity_poly.pdbx_seq_one_letter_code
_entity_poly.pdbx_strand_id
1 'polypeptide(L)'
;MKEKIDEAQLKAININENVVVSAGAGSGKTSVLVKRYIRLIREQKATIEEILTLTFTRKAAAEMYERIYSLLSEEKTEILINKQLTEFEKAHISTIDSFCADIVRNCSHRFGVPSDFSLDDEEAARIAQEVSLKFIIENREDRIMQKLISSIGFEGVWKEFFSPLGSEYLHIARSEDFSRMYERQIRELKGLLEKGTGRLGDIFYRIRTLDSSSSSTLQDTLNSLPSEDEIAGLAKNENYSELKQTLKRIKTRKPGRVNSPGLLQFKECLDELK
;
A
#
# COMPACT_ATOMS: atom_id res chain seq x y z
N MET A 1 -5.09 -42.20 12.59
CA MET A 1 -6.28 -42.83 11.98
C MET A 1 -6.53 -42.10 10.65
N LYS A 2 -6.28 -42.71 9.49
CA LYS A 2 -6.52 -42.03 8.20
C LYS A 2 -8.01 -41.76 8.06
N GLU A 3 -8.42 -40.49 8.03
CA GLU A 3 -9.81 -40.11 7.74
C GLU A 3 -10.25 -40.79 6.44
N LYS A 4 -11.38 -41.50 6.48
CA LYS A 4 -11.97 -42.13 5.30
C LYS A 4 -12.47 -41.01 4.37
N ILE A 5 -11.82 -40.86 3.22
CA ILE A 5 -12.19 -39.89 2.20
C ILE A 5 -13.25 -40.53 1.30
N ASP A 6 -14.39 -39.87 1.12
CA ASP A 6 -15.42 -40.34 0.19
C ASP A 6 -15.11 -39.98 -1.27
N GLU A 7 -15.90 -40.51 -2.20
CA GLU A 7 -15.69 -40.31 -3.63
C GLU A 7 -15.86 -38.84 -4.06
N ALA A 8 -16.81 -38.11 -3.46
CA ALA A 8 -17.04 -36.71 -3.76
C ALA A 8 -15.89 -35.83 -3.26
N GLN A 9 -15.36 -36.12 -2.07
CA GLN A 9 -14.18 -35.48 -1.51
C GLN A 9 -12.93 -35.77 -2.37
N LEU A 10 -12.72 -37.02 -2.80
CA LEU A 10 -11.62 -37.37 -3.71
C LEU A 10 -11.74 -36.59 -5.03
N LYS A 11 -12.93 -36.49 -5.60
CA LYS A 11 -13.18 -35.69 -6.81
C LYS A 11 -12.85 -34.21 -6.59
N ALA A 12 -13.27 -33.64 -5.46
CA ALA A 12 -12.99 -32.24 -5.11
C ALA A 12 -11.49 -31.97 -4.87
N ILE A 13 -10.75 -32.96 -4.35
CA ILE A 13 -9.30 -32.89 -4.16
C ILE A 13 -8.57 -32.92 -5.52
N ASN A 14 -9.00 -33.78 -6.43
CA ASN A 14 -8.28 -34.08 -7.68
C ASN A 14 -8.63 -33.18 -8.87
N ILE A 15 -9.71 -32.40 -8.80
CA ILE A 15 -10.11 -31.51 -9.90
C ILE A 15 -9.11 -30.35 -10.08
N ASN A 16 -8.75 -30.07 -11.34
CA ASN A 16 -7.84 -28.98 -11.73
C ASN A 16 -8.58 -27.77 -12.32
N GLU A 17 -9.91 -27.85 -12.41
CA GLU A 17 -10.78 -26.80 -12.93
C GLU A 17 -11.40 -25.98 -11.79
N ASN A 18 -12.03 -24.87 -12.15
CA ASN A 18 -12.83 -24.06 -11.24
C ASN A 18 -14.05 -24.85 -10.77
N VAL A 19 -14.23 -24.95 -9.46
CA VAL A 19 -15.30 -25.75 -8.87
C VAL A 19 -15.88 -25.04 -7.66
N VAL A 20 -17.20 -25.19 -7.49
CA VAL A 20 -17.90 -24.82 -6.25
C VAL A 20 -18.21 -26.10 -5.50
N VAL A 21 -17.72 -26.22 -4.27
CA VAL A 21 -17.98 -27.37 -3.39
C VAL A 21 -19.06 -26.99 -2.39
N SER A 22 -20.28 -27.50 -2.60
CA SER A 22 -21.37 -27.36 -1.64
C SER A 22 -21.27 -28.46 -0.59
N ALA A 23 -21.19 -28.10 0.69
CA ALA A 23 -21.03 -29.08 1.76
C ALA A 23 -21.53 -28.56 3.11
N GLY A 24 -22.29 -29.39 3.83
CA GLY A 24 -22.89 -29.07 5.14
C GLY A 24 -21.86 -28.91 6.27
N ALA A 25 -22.30 -28.49 7.46
CA ALA A 25 -21.44 -28.47 8.64
C ALA A 25 -20.84 -29.86 8.93
N GLY A 26 -19.58 -29.92 9.38
CA GLY A 26 -18.93 -31.19 9.73
C GLY A 26 -18.51 -32.11 8.57
N SER A 27 -18.77 -31.75 7.32
CA SER A 27 -18.47 -32.56 6.11
C SER A 27 -16.98 -32.61 5.71
N GLY A 28 -16.07 -32.04 6.50
CA GLY A 28 -14.63 -32.07 6.20
C GLY A 28 -14.17 -31.11 5.09
N LYS A 29 -14.93 -30.04 4.78
CA LYS A 29 -14.55 -29.00 3.79
C LYS A 29 -13.10 -28.55 3.90
N THR A 30 -12.68 -28.20 5.11
CA THR A 30 -11.31 -27.75 5.39
C THR A 30 -10.30 -28.87 5.10
N SER A 31 -10.59 -30.11 5.49
CA SER A 31 -9.74 -31.26 5.19
C SER A 31 -9.61 -31.51 3.69
N VAL A 32 -10.68 -31.31 2.91
CA VAL A 32 -10.65 -31.38 1.43
C VAL A 32 -9.75 -30.31 0.84
N LEU A 33 -9.87 -29.05 1.28
CA LEU A 33 -9.04 -27.94 0.80
C LEU A 33 -7.55 -28.16 1.14
N VAL A 34 -7.24 -28.55 2.37
CA VAL A 34 -5.88 -28.86 2.82
C VAL A 34 -5.27 -29.99 1.98
N LYS A 35 -6.02 -31.09 1.76
CA LYS A 35 -5.55 -32.21 0.94
C LYS A 35 -5.35 -31.80 -0.53
N ARG A 36 -6.21 -30.93 -1.07
CA ARG A 36 -6.03 -30.37 -2.41
C ARG A 36 -4.77 -29.51 -2.50
N TYR A 37 -4.53 -28.64 -1.53
CA TYR A 37 -3.32 -27.82 -1.45
C TYR A 37 -2.08 -28.70 -1.51
N ILE A 38 -2.01 -29.71 -0.63
CA ILE A 38 -0.87 -30.62 -0.54
C ILE A 38 -0.69 -31.42 -1.84
N ARG A 39 -1.79 -31.86 -2.46
CA ARG A 39 -1.73 -32.53 -3.76
C ARG A 39 -1.08 -31.66 -4.82
N LEU A 40 -1.44 -30.38 -4.92
CA LEU A 40 -0.87 -29.46 -5.90
C LEU A 40 0.65 -29.29 -5.72
N ILE A 41 1.11 -29.26 -4.46
CA ILE A 41 2.54 -29.23 -4.14
C ILE A 41 3.23 -30.55 -4.53
N ARG A 42 2.66 -31.69 -4.13
CA ARG A 42 3.22 -33.04 -4.42
C ARG A 42 3.33 -33.31 -5.92
N GLU A 43 2.31 -32.91 -6.68
CA GLU A 43 2.27 -33.07 -8.13
C GLU A 43 3.07 -31.99 -8.87
N GLN A 44 3.77 -31.09 -8.16
CA GLN A 44 4.56 -29.99 -8.72
C GLN A 44 3.74 -29.10 -9.67
N LYS A 45 2.45 -28.91 -9.36
CA LYS A 45 1.56 -28.02 -10.11
C LYS A 45 1.70 -26.56 -9.69
N ALA A 46 2.18 -26.33 -8.47
CA ALA A 46 2.48 -25.03 -7.91
C ALA A 46 3.47 -25.22 -6.76
N THR A 47 4.20 -24.16 -6.44
CA THR A 47 4.90 -23.97 -5.18
C THR A 47 3.98 -23.35 -4.14
N ILE A 48 4.38 -23.37 -2.87
CA ILE A 48 3.60 -22.80 -1.77
C ILE A 48 3.31 -21.30 -1.91
N GLU A 49 4.21 -20.54 -2.55
CA GLU A 49 4.06 -19.10 -2.81
C GLU A 49 3.07 -18.84 -3.96
N GLU A 50 2.88 -19.83 -4.85
CA GLU A 50 1.97 -19.71 -6.00
C GLU A 50 0.51 -20.07 -5.66
N ILE A 51 0.21 -20.53 -4.43
CA ILE A 51 -1.14 -20.88 -4.00
C ILE A 51 -1.71 -19.83 -3.05
N LEU A 52 -2.71 -19.07 -3.53
CA LEU A 52 -3.49 -18.16 -2.71
C LEU A 52 -4.66 -18.90 -2.05
N THR A 53 -4.67 -18.93 -0.71
CA THR A 53 -5.76 -19.53 0.07
C THR A 53 -6.40 -18.49 0.99
N LEU A 54 -7.66 -18.15 0.70
CA LEU A 54 -8.41 -17.11 1.41
C LEU A 54 -9.47 -17.72 2.32
N THR A 55 -9.64 -17.14 3.51
CA THR A 55 -10.70 -17.48 4.46
C THR A 55 -11.44 -16.25 4.97
N PHE A 56 -12.57 -16.46 5.64
CA PHE A 56 -13.34 -15.35 6.22
C PHE A 56 -12.83 -14.92 7.61
N THR A 57 -12.15 -15.80 8.34
CA THR A 57 -11.73 -15.51 9.72
C THR A 57 -10.26 -15.81 9.92
N ARG A 58 -9.59 -15.01 10.78
CA ARG A 58 -8.19 -15.22 11.13
C ARG A 58 -7.95 -16.62 11.73
N LYS A 59 -8.92 -17.12 12.51
CA LYS A 59 -8.88 -18.47 13.07
C LYS A 59 -8.86 -19.55 11.99
N ALA A 60 -9.71 -19.43 10.96
CA ALA A 60 -9.73 -20.39 9.86
C ALA A 60 -8.44 -20.34 9.04
N ALA A 61 -7.88 -19.15 8.78
CA ALA A 61 -6.58 -19.01 8.13
C ALA A 61 -5.46 -19.70 8.93
N ALA A 62 -5.37 -19.44 10.24
CA ALA A 62 -4.37 -20.05 11.12
C ALA A 62 -4.52 -21.58 11.18
N GLU A 63 -5.75 -22.08 11.28
CA GLU A 63 -6.03 -23.52 11.27
C GLU A 63 -5.60 -24.18 9.96
N MET A 64 -5.84 -23.55 8.80
CA MET A 64 -5.37 -24.08 7.52
C MET A 64 -3.84 -24.06 7.44
N TYR A 65 -3.20 -22.97 7.86
CA TYR A 65 -1.74 -22.84 7.89
C TYR A 65 -1.11 -23.98 8.69
N GLU A 66 -1.58 -24.21 9.92
CA GLU A 66 -1.09 -25.26 10.80
C GLU A 66 -1.31 -26.67 10.22
N ARG A 67 -2.50 -26.93 9.67
CA ARG A 67 -2.81 -28.24 9.07
C ARG A 67 -1.96 -28.55 7.84
N ILE A 68 -1.77 -27.57 6.95
CA ILE A 68 -0.93 -27.73 5.75
C ILE A 68 0.53 -27.94 6.15
N TYR A 69 1.06 -27.10 7.05
CA TYR A 69 2.43 -27.21 7.54
C TYR A 69 2.68 -28.58 8.20
N SER A 70 1.77 -29.03 9.05
CA SER A 70 1.89 -30.31 9.75
C SER A 70 1.94 -31.49 8.78
N LEU A 71 1.05 -31.52 7.79
CA LEU A 71 0.99 -32.62 6.82
C LEU A 71 2.18 -32.63 5.85
N LEU A 72 2.69 -31.47 5.45
CA LEU A 72 3.94 -31.40 4.69
C LEU A 72 5.14 -31.84 5.54
N SER A 73 5.15 -31.50 6.83
CA SER A 73 6.22 -31.86 7.77
C SER A 73 6.33 -33.37 8.02
N GLU A 74 5.23 -34.12 7.90
CA GLU A 74 5.23 -35.59 7.93
C GLU A 74 6.05 -36.20 6.76
N GLU A 75 6.20 -35.45 5.66
CA GLU A 75 6.88 -35.88 4.43
C GLU A 75 8.19 -35.12 4.17
N LYS A 76 8.75 -34.46 5.20
CA LYS A 76 9.99 -33.66 5.12
C LYS A 76 11.22 -34.43 4.60
N THR A 77 11.18 -35.76 4.59
CA THR A 77 12.25 -36.60 4.03
C THR A 77 12.34 -36.50 2.51
N GLU A 78 11.25 -36.11 1.84
CA GLU A 78 11.27 -35.85 0.41
C GLU A 78 11.94 -34.50 0.13
N ILE A 79 12.99 -34.49 -0.70
CA ILE A 79 13.79 -33.30 -1.01
C ILE A 79 12.90 -32.14 -1.51
N LEU A 80 11.94 -32.46 -2.38
CA LEU A 80 11.00 -31.48 -2.94
C LEU A 80 10.15 -30.84 -1.84
N ILE A 81 9.55 -31.66 -0.97
CA ILE A 81 8.70 -31.19 0.12
C ILE A 81 9.50 -30.38 1.14
N ASN A 82 10.72 -30.83 1.46
CA ASN A 82 11.61 -30.12 2.37
C ASN A 82 11.93 -28.72 1.87
N LYS A 83 12.17 -28.55 0.55
CA LYS A 83 12.38 -27.22 -0.05
C LYS A 83 11.15 -26.32 0.12
N GLN A 84 9.95 -26.87 -0.07
CA GLN A 84 8.72 -26.10 0.14
C GLN A 84 8.52 -25.72 1.60
N LEU A 85 8.84 -26.62 2.54
CA LEU A 85 8.78 -26.34 3.97
C LEU A 85 9.73 -25.23 4.41
N THR A 86 10.93 -25.14 3.82
CA THR A 86 11.90 -24.08 4.16
C THR A 86 11.45 -22.68 3.73
N GLU A 87 10.47 -22.57 2.85
CA GLU A 87 9.92 -21.31 2.38
C GLU A 87 8.49 -21.07 2.88
N PHE A 88 7.99 -21.90 3.81
CA PHE A 88 6.58 -21.94 4.19
C PHE A 88 6.05 -20.62 4.76
N GLU A 89 6.93 -19.76 5.31
CA GLU A 89 6.56 -18.41 5.72
C GLU A 89 6.05 -17.52 4.57
N LYS A 90 6.38 -17.87 3.32
CA LYS A 90 5.90 -17.17 2.12
C LYS A 90 4.51 -17.63 1.67
N ALA A 91 3.92 -18.65 2.30
CA ALA A 91 2.62 -19.19 1.89
C ALA A 91 1.52 -18.13 2.03
N HIS A 92 0.74 -17.92 0.96
CA HIS A 92 -0.36 -16.96 0.96
C HIS A 92 -1.65 -17.55 1.54
N ILE A 93 -1.67 -17.70 2.87
CA ILE A 93 -2.82 -18.20 3.62
C ILE A 93 -3.32 -17.10 4.57
N SER A 94 -4.40 -16.43 4.20
CA SER A 94 -4.87 -15.23 4.92
C SER A 94 -6.39 -15.09 4.94
N THR A 95 -6.88 -14.05 5.60
CA THR A 95 -8.25 -13.58 5.33
C THR A 95 -8.31 -12.77 4.05
N ILE A 96 -9.53 -12.58 3.53
CA ILE A 96 -9.78 -11.69 2.38
C ILE A 96 -9.27 -10.27 2.69
N ASP A 97 -9.59 -9.71 3.86
CA ASP A 97 -9.19 -8.35 4.22
C ASP A 97 -7.68 -8.18 4.32
N SER A 98 -6.98 -9.16 4.90
CA SER A 98 -5.51 -9.15 4.97
C SER A 98 -4.89 -9.15 3.58
N PHE A 99 -5.41 -9.98 2.67
CA PHE A 99 -4.93 -10.02 1.28
C PHE A 99 -5.18 -8.70 0.55
N CYS A 100 -6.38 -8.13 0.68
CA CYS A 100 -6.69 -6.83 0.10
C CYS A 100 -5.80 -5.72 0.67
N ALA A 101 -5.55 -5.71 1.98
CA ALA A 101 -4.65 -4.77 2.61
C ALA A 101 -3.22 -4.90 2.06
N ASP A 102 -2.73 -6.12 1.84
CA ASP A 102 -1.41 -6.35 1.28
C ASP A 102 -1.30 -5.85 -0.17
N ILE A 103 -2.35 -6.00 -0.99
CA ILE A 103 -2.41 -5.39 -2.32
C ILE A 103 -2.27 -3.87 -2.22
N VAL A 104 -3.03 -3.23 -1.32
CA VAL A 104 -3.02 -1.77 -1.15
C VAL A 104 -1.65 -1.32 -0.66
N ARG A 105 -1.02 -2.00 0.31
CA ARG A 105 0.32 -1.66 0.81
C ARG A 105 1.37 -1.74 -0.30
N ASN A 106 1.35 -2.79 -1.11
CA ASN A 106 2.31 -2.97 -2.20
C ASN A 106 2.13 -1.97 -3.35
N CYS A 107 0.93 -1.39 -3.49
CA CYS A 107 0.60 -0.42 -4.54
C CYS A 107 0.32 1.00 -4.00
N SER A 108 0.63 1.28 -2.74
CA SER A 108 0.09 2.45 -2.01
C SER A 108 0.48 3.79 -2.65
N HIS A 109 1.70 3.86 -3.18
CA HIS A 109 2.23 5.01 -3.92
C HIS A 109 1.42 5.38 -5.17
N ARG A 110 0.68 4.43 -5.77
CA ARG A 110 -0.20 4.73 -6.91
C ARG A 110 -1.47 5.45 -6.47
N PHE A 111 -1.89 5.21 -5.24
CA PHE A 111 -3.16 5.69 -4.70
C PHE A 111 -3.00 6.91 -3.79
N GLY A 112 -1.76 7.34 -3.53
CA GLY A 112 -1.51 8.45 -2.59
C GLY A 112 -1.87 8.08 -1.16
N VAL A 113 -1.84 6.77 -0.86
CA VAL A 113 -2.08 6.22 0.47
C VAL A 113 -0.72 5.84 1.06
N PRO A 114 -0.43 6.19 2.32
CA PRO A 114 0.79 5.75 2.98
C PRO A 114 0.80 4.21 3.13
N SER A 115 1.96 3.56 2.99
CA SER A 115 2.07 2.10 3.07
C SER A 115 1.87 1.53 4.48
N ASP A 116 2.06 2.36 5.50
CA ASP A 116 1.87 2.07 6.92
C ASP A 116 0.48 2.49 7.42
N PHE A 117 -0.50 2.62 6.52
CA PHE A 117 -1.87 2.91 6.91
C PHE A 117 -2.41 1.87 7.91
N SER A 118 -3.15 2.36 8.89
CA SER A 118 -3.95 1.56 9.80
C SER A 118 -5.41 1.60 9.39
N LEU A 119 -6.15 0.56 9.75
CA LEU A 119 -7.61 0.62 9.75
C LEU A 119 -8.05 1.49 10.92
N ASP A 120 -9.01 2.38 10.68
CA ASP A 120 -9.57 3.27 11.67
C ASP A 120 -11.05 2.97 11.85
N ASP A 121 -11.34 2.03 12.77
CA ASP A 121 -12.69 1.57 13.05
C ASP A 121 -13.55 2.69 13.68
N GLU A 122 -12.92 3.61 14.41
CA GLU A 122 -13.62 4.75 15.03
C GLU A 122 -14.08 5.75 13.97
N GLU A 123 -13.21 6.08 13.01
CA GLU A 123 -13.57 6.95 11.89
C GLU A 123 -14.57 6.28 10.96
N ALA A 124 -14.44 4.98 10.70
CA ALA A 124 -15.44 4.23 9.93
C ALA A 124 -16.82 4.28 10.60
N ALA A 125 -16.88 4.10 11.93
CA ALA A 125 -18.12 4.22 12.70
C ALA A 125 -18.68 5.65 12.67
N ARG A 126 -17.82 6.68 12.74
CA ARG A 126 -18.23 8.09 12.61
C ARG A 126 -18.85 8.36 11.25
N ILE A 127 -18.20 7.95 10.16
CA ILE A 127 -18.72 8.09 8.79
C ILE A 127 -20.07 7.38 8.65
N ALA A 128 -20.19 6.17 9.19
CA ALA A 128 -21.44 5.42 9.16
C ALA A 128 -22.57 6.17 9.89
N GLN A 129 -22.28 6.78 11.04
CA GLN A 129 -23.25 7.62 11.76
C GLN A 129 -23.67 8.84 10.94
N GLU A 130 -22.72 9.57 10.35
CA GLU A 130 -23.00 10.78 9.55
C GLU A 130 -23.88 10.46 8.32
N VAL A 131 -23.51 9.42 7.58
CA VAL A 131 -24.27 8.97 6.40
C VAL A 131 -25.67 8.49 6.79
N SER A 132 -25.78 7.74 7.88
CA SER A 132 -27.06 7.26 8.40
C SER A 132 -27.97 8.41 8.79
N LEU A 133 -27.44 9.40 9.53
CA LEU A 133 -28.20 10.58 9.94
C LEU A 133 -28.73 11.34 8.73
N LYS A 134 -27.86 11.59 7.75
CA LYS A 134 -28.22 12.28 6.51
C LYS A 134 -29.34 11.53 5.77
N PHE A 135 -29.18 10.21 5.61
CA PHE A 135 -30.17 9.36 4.94
C PHE A 135 -31.54 9.42 5.64
N ILE A 136 -31.58 9.35 6.97
CA ILE A 136 -32.83 9.43 7.74
C ILE A 136 -33.51 10.79 7.54
N ILE A 137 -32.74 11.88 7.58
CA ILE A 137 -33.27 13.24 7.40
C ILE A 137 -33.85 13.42 5.99
N GLU A 138 -33.13 12.98 4.96
CA GLU A 138 -33.57 13.07 3.56
C GLU A 138 -34.83 12.24 3.29
N ASN A 139 -35.04 11.15 4.04
CA ASN A 139 -36.16 10.23 3.87
C ASN A 139 -37.20 10.30 5.00
N ARG A 140 -37.20 11.36 5.82
CA ARG A 140 -38.09 11.45 7.00
C ARG A 140 -39.59 11.43 6.69
N GLU A 141 -39.95 11.85 5.47
CA GLU A 141 -41.34 11.88 4.99
C GLU A 141 -41.79 10.53 4.40
N ASP A 142 -40.87 9.59 4.22
CA ASP A 142 -41.20 8.24 3.75
C ASP A 142 -42.05 7.49 4.79
N ARG A 143 -43.09 6.81 4.31
CA ARG A 143 -44.07 6.12 5.16
C ARG A 143 -43.43 5.00 5.99
N ILE A 144 -42.46 4.27 5.44
CA ILE A 144 -41.76 3.19 6.14
C ILE A 144 -40.82 3.79 7.18
N MET A 145 -40.09 4.85 6.82
CA MET A 145 -39.21 5.57 7.75
C MET A 145 -39.99 6.11 8.96
N GLN A 146 -41.14 6.75 8.74
CA GLN A 146 -42.00 7.24 9.83
C GLN A 146 -42.47 6.11 10.76
N LYS A 147 -42.88 4.96 10.19
CA LYS A 147 -43.26 3.78 10.98
C LYS A 147 -42.08 3.28 11.82
N LEU A 148 -40.90 3.20 11.23
CA LEU A 148 -39.69 2.74 11.91
C LEU A 148 -39.34 3.67 13.09
N ILE A 149 -39.31 4.99 12.85
CA ILE A 149 -39.06 6.00 13.88
C ILE A 149 -40.12 5.92 14.99
N SER A 150 -41.40 5.73 14.65
CA SER A 150 -42.45 5.59 15.65
C SER A 150 -42.35 4.29 16.48
N SER A 151 -41.68 3.26 15.96
CA SER A 151 -41.58 1.95 16.63
C SER A 151 -40.39 1.86 17.58
N ILE A 152 -39.22 2.35 17.18
CA ILE A 152 -37.95 2.22 17.94
C ILE A 152 -37.31 3.57 18.29
N GLY A 153 -37.97 4.69 17.97
CA GLY A 153 -37.46 6.03 18.20
C GLY A 153 -36.40 6.46 17.18
N PHE A 154 -36.21 7.77 17.04
CA PHE A 154 -35.22 8.31 16.09
C PHE A 154 -33.79 7.83 16.39
N GLU A 155 -33.40 7.84 17.67
CA GLU A 155 -32.07 7.41 18.07
C GLU A 155 -31.86 5.90 17.85
N GLY A 156 -32.87 5.06 18.09
CA GLY A 156 -32.81 3.63 17.79
C GLY A 156 -32.67 3.37 16.28
N VAL A 157 -33.45 4.06 15.45
CA VAL A 157 -33.29 3.99 13.98
C VAL A 157 -31.88 4.40 13.55
N TRP A 158 -31.33 5.46 14.14
CA TRP A 158 -30.03 5.98 13.74
C TRP A 158 -28.86 5.12 14.24
N LYS A 159 -28.71 4.97 15.56
CA LYS A 159 -27.52 4.39 16.19
C LYS A 159 -27.58 2.87 16.33
N GLU A 160 -28.77 2.29 16.41
CA GLU A 160 -28.93 0.84 16.65
C GLU A 160 -29.30 0.09 15.37
N PHE A 161 -29.83 0.76 14.35
CA PHE A 161 -30.21 0.14 13.08
C PHE A 161 -29.32 0.56 11.91
N PHE A 162 -29.35 1.82 11.48
CA PHE A 162 -28.62 2.25 10.27
C PHE A 162 -27.10 2.34 10.46
N SER A 163 -26.63 2.86 11.60
CA SER A 163 -25.18 3.02 11.82
C SER A 163 -24.44 1.66 11.84
N PRO A 164 -24.90 0.64 12.58
CA PRO A 164 -24.27 -0.69 12.56
C PRO A 164 -24.38 -1.34 11.18
N LEU A 165 -25.50 -1.14 10.49
CA LEU A 165 -25.68 -1.63 9.13
C LEU A 165 -24.66 -1.01 8.16
N GLY A 166 -24.33 0.27 8.32
CA GLY A 166 -23.33 1.00 7.55
C GLY A 166 -21.87 0.72 7.91
N SER A 167 -21.58 0.21 9.10
CA SER A 167 -20.21 -0.10 9.55
C SER A 167 -19.87 -1.59 9.48
N GLU A 168 -20.85 -2.47 9.69
CA GLU A 168 -20.62 -3.92 9.81
C GLU A 168 -21.08 -4.72 8.58
N TYR A 169 -22.10 -4.24 7.87
CA TYR A 169 -22.77 -5.04 6.82
C TYR A 169 -22.71 -4.40 5.43
N LEU A 170 -22.65 -3.08 5.35
CA LEU A 170 -22.50 -2.34 4.10
C LEU A 170 -21.15 -1.66 4.07
N HIS A 171 -20.44 -1.77 2.95
CA HIS A 171 -19.28 -0.92 2.71
C HIS A 171 -19.77 0.46 2.29
N ILE A 172 -19.78 1.42 3.22
CA ILE A 172 -19.91 2.85 2.89
C ILE A 172 -18.58 3.32 2.33
N ALA A 173 -18.31 2.93 1.09
CA ALA A 173 -17.16 3.39 0.33
C ALA A 173 -17.61 4.45 -0.66
N ARG A 174 -16.89 5.57 -0.71
CA ARG A 174 -16.96 6.45 -1.88
C ARG A 174 -16.17 5.79 -3.00
N SER A 175 -16.74 5.74 -4.20
CA SER A 175 -15.98 5.34 -5.38
C SER A 175 -14.95 6.42 -5.65
N GLU A 176 -13.67 6.11 -5.42
CA GLU A 176 -12.57 6.99 -5.77
C GLU A 176 -12.07 6.69 -7.19
N ASP A 177 -11.70 7.74 -7.93
CA ASP A 177 -11.07 7.60 -9.24
C ASP A 177 -9.55 7.52 -9.05
N PHE A 178 -9.07 6.29 -8.86
CA PHE A 178 -7.65 6.02 -8.61
C PHE A 178 -6.73 6.54 -9.72
N SER A 179 -7.17 6.52 -10.98
CA SER A 179 -6.38 7.04 -12.10
C SER A 179 -6.19 8.55 -11.96
N ARG A 180 -7.28 9.27 -11.66
CA ARG A 180 -7.24 10.72 -11.43
C ARG A 180 -6.45 11.09 -10.19
N MET A 181 -6.51 10.29 -9.12
CA MET A 181 -5.69 10.48 -7.92
C MET A 181 -4.19 10.38 -8.25
N TYR A 182 -3.80 9.39 -9.06
CA TYR A 182 -2.42 9.23 -9.50
C TYR A 182 -1.97 10.42 -10.37
N GLU A 183 -2.77 10.84 -11.35
CA GLU A 183 -2.47 12.00 -12.19
C GLU A 183 -2.28 13.29 -11.38
N ARG A 184 -3.12 13.49 -10.35
CA ARG A 184 -3.00 14.63 -9.44
C ARG A 184 -1.67 14.62 -8.70
N GLN A 185 -1.25 13.47 -8.17
CA GLN A 185 0.03 13.34 -7.48
C GLN A 185 1.21 13.65 -8.40
N ILE A 186 1.21 13.09 -9.61
CA ILE A 186 2.27 13.36 -10.59
C ILE A 186 2.34 14.85 -10.92
N ARG A 187 1.19 15.51 -11.10
CA ARG A 187 1.14 16.96 -11.35
C ARG A 187 1.74 17.75 -10.19
N GLU A 188 1.40 17.38 -8.96
CA GLU A 188 1.90 18.06 -7.76
C GLU A 188 3.42 17.88 -7.59
N LEU A 189 3.92 16.65 -7.76
CA LEU A 189 5.35 16.36 -7.72
C LEU A 189 6.13 17.09 -8.81
N LYS A 190 5.60 17.16 -10.05
CA LYS A 190 6.20 17.94 -11.13
C LYS A 190 6.24 19.43 -10.80
N GLY A 191 5.17 19.98 -10.23
CA GLY A 191 5.14 21.38 -9.80
C GLY A 191 6.13 21.68 -8.68
N LEU A 192 6.32 20.75 -7.72
CA LEU A 192 7.35 20.88 -6.68
C LEU A 192 8.76 20.81 -7.28
N LEU A 193 8.99 19.92 -8.24
CA LEU A 193 10.27 19.80 -8.94
C LEU A 193 10.61 21.06 -9.72
N GLU A 194 9.64 21.62 -10.45
CA GLU A 194 9.81 22.87 -11.21
C GLU A 194 10.14 24.04 -10.27
N LYS A 195 9.42 24.19 -9.16
CA LYS A 195 9.73 25.19 -8.14
C LYS A 195 11.11 25.00 -7.52
N GLY A 196 11.48 23.75 -7.22
CA GLY A 196 12.79 23.42 -6.64
C GLY A 196 13.94 23.71 -7.60
N THR A 197 13.81 23.32 -8.85
CA THR A 197 14.80 23.56 -9.91
C THR A 197 14.94 25.04 -10.25
N GLY A 198 13.83 25.79 -10.28
CA GLY A 198 13.85 27.25 -10.41
C GLY A 198 14.62 27.94 -9.27
N ARG A 199 14.33 27.57 -8.01
CA ARG A 199 15.07 28.09 -6.84
C ARG A 199 16.56 27.77 -6.91
N LEU A 200 16.93 26.56 -7.33
CA LEU A 200 18.33 26.20 -7.53
C LEU A 200 18.99 27.06 -8.61
N GLY A 201 18.28 27.32 -9.71
CA GLY A 201 18.74 28.23 -10.75
C GLY A 201 19.04 29.63 -10.22
N ASP A 202 18.11 30.22 -9.46
CA ASP A 202 18.29 31.53 -8.83
C ASP A 202 19.52 31.58 -7.91
N ILE A 203 19.75 30.52 -7.13
CA ILE A 203 20.93 30.42 -6.25
C ILE A 203 22.21 30.31 -7.08
N PHE A 204 22.24 29.51 -8.14
CA PHE A 204 23.42 29.38 -8.98
C PHE A 204 23.74 30.66 -9.73
N TYR A 205 22.72 31.37 -10.21
CA TYR A 205 22.88 32.71 -10.79
C TYR A 205 23.54 33.66 -9.79
N ARG A 206 23.01 33.74 -8.55
CA ARG A 206 23.60 34.56 -7.47
C ARG A 206 25.06 34.21 -7.23
N ILE A 207 25.39 32.92 -7.08
CA ILE A 207 26.78 32.47 -6.86
C ILE A 207 27.69 32.87 -8.03
N ARG A 208 27.23 32.71 -9.28
CA ARG A 208 27.99 33.09 -10.50
C ARG A 208 28.27 34.58 -10.63
N THR A 209 27.39 35.42 -10.09
CA THR A 209 27.57 36.88 -10.11
C THR A 209 28.52 37.42 -9.02
N LEU A 210 28.95 36.57 -8.07
CA LEU A 210 29.87 36.98 -7.01
C LEU A 210 31.31 37.11 -7.54
N ASP A 211 32.04 38.11 -7.04
CA ASP A 211 33.46 38.27 -7.35
C ASP A 211 34.27 37.11 -6.75
N SER A 212 34.87 36.31 -7.63
CA SER A 212 35.59 35.08 -7.31
C SER A 212 37.10 35.26 -7.22
N SER A 213 37.61 36.49 -7.41
CA SER A 213 39.04 36.82 -7.45
C SER A 213 39.80 36.50 -6.16
N SER A 214 39.08 36.38 -5.04
CA SER A 214 39.67 36.37 -3.68
C SER A 214 39.47 35.06 -2.91
N SER A 215 38.80 34.03 -3.48
CA SER A 215 38.49 32.80 -2.75
C SER A 215 38.56 31.54 -3.63
N SER A 216 39.51 30.66 -3.32
CA SER A 216 39.62 29.34 -3.95
C SER A 216 38.39 28.46 -3.71
N THR A 217 37.74 28.58 -2.55
CA THR A 217 36.52 27.84 -2.22
C THR A 217 35.33 28.23 -3.10
N LEU A 218 35.20 29.53 -3.42
CA LEU A 218 34.18 30.02 -4.34
C LEU A 218 34.44 29.53 -5.76
N GLN A 219 35.70 29.58 -6.22
CA GLN A 219 36.12 29.02 -7.53
C GLN A 219 35.84 27.52 -7.65
N ASP A 220 36.19 26.73 -6.63
CA ASP A 220 35.91 25.29 -6.60
C ASP A 220 34.41 24.98 -6.69
N THR A 221 33.58 25.81 -6.06
CA THR A 221 32.12 25.68 -6.09
C THR A 221 31.59 26.02 -7.48
N LEU A 222 31.99 27.18 -8.03
CA LEU A 222 31.63 27.62 -9.39
C LEU A 222 31.94 26.56 -10.46
N ASN A 223 33.12 25.94 -10.40
CA ASN A 223 33.53 24.89 -11.31
C ASN A 223 32.71 23.59 -11.17
N SER A 224 32.04 23.40 -10.03
CA SER A 224 31.16 22.25 -9.79
C SER A 224 29.68 22.52 -10.06
N LEU A 225 29.30 23.78 -10.29
CA LEU A 225 27.91 24.17 -10.49
C LEU A 225 27.43 23.80 -11.90
N PRO A 226 26.41 22.94 -12.04
CA PRO A 226 25.79 22.63 -13.33
C PRO A 226 25.11 23.86 -13.91
N SER A 227 24.91 23.87 -15.22
CA SER A 227 24.17 24.97 -15.87
C SER A 227 22.69 24.96 -15.49
N GLU A 228 22.05 26.13 -15.54
CA GLU A 228 20.60 26.25 -15.26
C GLU A 228 19.78 25.42 -16.27
N ASP A 229 20.17 25.47 -17.55
CA ASP A 229 19.54 24.70 -18.62
C ASP A 229 19.71 23.17 -18.44
N GLU A 230 20.83 22.73 -17.89
CA GLU A 230 21.08 21.31 -17.60
C GLU A 230 20.11 20.79 -16.52
N ILE A 231 19.94 21.51 -15.43
CA ILE A 231 19.02 21.10 -14.35
C ILE A 231 17.56 21.19 -14.80
N ALA A 232 17.17 22.28 -15.45
CA ALA A 232 15.83 22.44 -15.99
C ALA A 232 15.52 21.37 -17.04
N GLY A 233 16.49 21.07 -17.91
CA GLY A 233 16.39 20.03 -18.93
C GLY A 233 16.25 18.62 -18.34
N LEU A 234 17.09 18.25 -17.36
CA LEU A 234 17.03 16.96 -16.69
C LEU A 234 15.70 16.76 -15.95
N ALA A 235 15.18 17.81 -15.31
CA ALA A 235 13.88 17.79 -14.65
C ALA A 235 12.72 17.64 -15.65
N LYS A 236 12.73 18.41 -16.75
CA LYS A 236 11.70 18.38 -17.79
C LYS A 236 11.65 17.05 -18.54
N ASN A 237 12.80 16.42 -18.76
CA ASN A 237 12.92 15.13 -19.43
C ASN A 237 12.73 13.93 -18.47
N GLU A 238 12.31 14.18 -17.23
CA GLU A 238 12.06 13.15 -16.21
C GLU A 238 13.29 12.27 -15.89
N ASN A 239 14.49 12.79 -16.14
CA ASN A 239 15.73 12.07 -15.88
C ASN A 239 16.20 12.28 -14.44
N TYR A 240 15.37 11.82 -13.50
CA TYR A 240 15.54 12.08 -12.06
C TYR A 240 16.83 11.47 -11.48
N SER A 241 17.27 10.32 -12.01
CA SER A 241 18.51 9.67 -11.55
C SER A 241 19.74 10.52 -11.90
N GLU A 242 19.81 11.04 -13.12
CA GLU A 242 20.91 11.91 -13.53
C GLU A 242 20.82 13.29 -12.86
N LEU A 243 19.62 13.84 -12.70
CA LEU A 243 19.41 15.07 -11.92
C LEU A 243 19.96 14.92 -10.49
N LYS A 244 19.63 13.82 -9.80
CA LYS A 244 20.13 13.53 -8.45
C LYS A 244 21.65 13.38 -8.42
N GLN A 245 22.25 12.73 -9.42
CA GLN A 245 23.71 12.59 -9.50
C GLN A 245 24.40 13.93 -9.72
N THR A 246 23.85 14.77 -10.60
CA THR A 246 24.35 16.11 -10.91
C THR A 246 24.32 17.00 -9.66
N LEU A 247 23.20 17.04 -8.95
CA LEU A 247 23.08 17.79 -7.70
C LEU A 247 24.05 17.31 -6.61
N LYS A 248 24.33 16.01 -6.53
CA LYS A 248 25.31 15.44 -5.58
C LYS A 248 26.76 15.81 -5.86
N ARG A 249 27.10 16.24 -7.08
CA ARG A 249 28.48 16.63 -7.45
C ARG A 249 28.83 18.05 -7.02
N ILE A 250 27.84 18.86 -6.65
CA ILE A 250 28.03 20.25 -6.23
C ILE A 250 28.85 20.28 -4.93
N LYS A 251 29.98 20.99 -4.97
CA LYS A 251 30.84 21.18 -3.80
C LYS A 251 30.32 22.35 -2.96
N THR A 252 29.88 22.10 -1.73
CA THR A 252 29.28 23.12 -0.84
C THR A 252 30.16 23.49 0.37
N ARG A 253 31.49 23.53 0.20
CA ARG A 253 32.40 23.88 1.30
C ARG A 253 32.21 25.35 1.70
N LYS A 254 32.00 25.60 3.00
CA LYS A 254 31.92 26.97 3.52
C LYS A 254 33.29 27.66 3.49
N PRO A 255 33.37 28.94 3.13
CA PRO A 255 34.61 29.72 3.27
C PRO A 255 34.98 29.90 4.75
N GLY A 256 36.27 30.19 5.02
CA GLY A 256 36.81 30.48 6.35
C GLY A 256 36.34 31.82 6.94
N ARG A 257 37.19 32.57 7.65
CA ARG A 257 36.83 33.89 8.22
C ARG A 257 36.27 34.81 7.12
N VAL A 258 35.02 35.22 7.29
CA VAL A 258 34.24 36.01 6.33
C VAL A 258 34.39 37.49 6.66
N ASN A 259 35.25 38.20 5.91
CA ASN A 259 35.47 39.65 6.11
C ASN A 259 35.01 40.50 4.91
N SER A 260 34.51 39.88 3.84
CA SER A 260 34.02 40.59 2.64
C SER A 260 32.51 40.37 2.42
N PRO A 261 31.77 41.38 1.94
CA PRO A 261 30.34 41.27 1.64
C PRO A 261 30.00 40.11 0.69
N GLY A 262 30.82 39.85 -0.32
CA GLY A 262 30.61 38.75 -1.28
C GLY A 262 30.75 37.35 -0.65
N LEU A 263 31.63 37.17 0.33
CA LEU A 263 31.76 35.89 1.05
C LEU A 263 30.60 35.66 2.05
N LEU A 264 29.98 36.73 2.54
CA LEU A 264 28.77 36.64 3.36
C LEU A 264 27.58 36.16 2.51
N GLN A 265 27.37 36.78 1.34
CA GLN A 265 26.35 36.37 0.38
C GLN A 265 26.58 34.95 -0.15
N PHE A 266 27.84 34.55 -0.38
CA PHE A 266 28.17 33.17 -0.74
C PHE A 266 27.76 32.17 0.35
N LYS A 267 28.00 32.50 1.62
CA LYS A 267 27.62 31.65 2.75
C LYS A 267 26.10 31.50 2.86
N GLU A 268 25.35 32.57 2.66
CA GLU A 268 23.87 32.54 2.62
C GLU A 268 23.37 31.61 1.51
N CYS A 269 23.91 31.74 0.29
CA CYS A 269 23.57 30.86 -0.83
C CYS A 269 23.87 29.38 -0.53
N LEU A 270 25.00 29.08 0.13
CA LEU A 270 25.35 27.71 0.54
C LEU A 270 24.44 27.16 1.64
N ASP A 271 23.89 28.02 2.50
CA ASP A 271 22.93 27.62 3.53
C ASP A 271 21.54 27.38 2.94
N GLU A 272 21.16 28.10 1.86
CA GLU A 272 19.94 27.83 1.08
C GLU A 272 20.00 26.53 0.25
N LEU A 273 21.21 26.04 -0.08
CA LEU A 273 21.41 24.79 -0.84
C LEU A 273 21.32 23.50 0.00
N LYS A 274 21.34 23.59 1.33
CA LYS A 274 21.31 22.45 2.25
C LYS A 274 19.89 22.04 2.61
#